data_AF-A0A6L3K7I5-F1
#
_entry.id   AF-A0A6L3K7I5-F1
#
_cell.length_a   1.000
_cell.length_b   1.000
_cell.length_c   1.000
_cell.angle_alpha   90.00
_cell.angle_beta   90.00
_cell.angle_gamma   90.00
#
_symmetry.space_group_name_H-M   'P 1'
#
loop_
_entity.id
_entity.type
_entity.pdbx_description
1 polymer ?
#
loop_
_entity_poly.entity_id
_entity_poly.type
_entity_poly.pdbx_seq_one_letter_code
_entity_poly.pdbx_strand_id
1 'polypeptide(L)'
;MKLILWIIYAYAIVLIIQLGCFFTGLPIFNKINIDINHGFPRLNTLGAEPSWSARMIVLMLYVHICLSDYAKGYKQSLNELYHENKLLIFAFLFTLIMCGSTTGLFFGAIFLLRFIDLKSIFYIVVGLILITIVAEHFELSSFTRIEKFVPALLTLDEQAIIRTDGSGASRIIPTIQAFKFITLNQFESWVGYGVDYDQSVVHFPGIKANGGLFSLWINHGVIVQLLYWYIIFSICTIKKEWMSIALAIMFIAGGVLINVQMLWFLLMMFATYKYITSKEY
;
A
#
# COMPACT_ATOMS: atom_id res chain seq x y z
N MET A 1 16.68 8.41 11.47
CA MET A 1 16.37 9.12 10.21
C MET A 1 17.21 8.68 9.01
N LYS A 2 18.56 8.69 9.10
CA LYS A 2 19.45 8.39 7.96
C LYS A 2 19.26 7.01 7.31
N LEU A 3 18.96 5.96 8.11
CA LEU A 3 18.79 4.60 7.58
C LEU A 3 17.64 4.50 6.57
N ILE A 4 16.45 5.03 6.91
CA ILE A 4 15.28 5.00 6.01
C ILE A 4 15.58 5.70 4.68
N LEU A 5 16.28 6.82 4.75
CA LEU A 5 16.69 7.59 3.57
C LEU A 5 17.60 6.76 2.65
N TRP A 6 18.61 6.10 3.21
CA TRP A 6 19.49 5.22 2.43
C TRP A 6 18.76 4.01 1.83
N ILE A 7 17.78 3.45 2.55
CA ILE A 7 16.96 2.36 2.02
C ILE A 7 16.14 2.85 0.82
N ILE A 8 15.48 4.01 0.89
CA ILE A 8 14.72 4.56 -0.25
C ILE A 8 15.64 4.79 -1.46
N TYR A 9 16.86 5.29 -1.26
CA TYR A 9 17.84 5.40 -2.34
C TYR A 9 18.25 4.05 -2.92
N ALA A 10 18.44 3.03 -2.09
CA ALA A 10 18.75 1.69 -2.58
C ALA A 10 17.63 1.15 -3.49
N TYR A 11 16.35 1.36 -3.13
CA TYR A 11 15.21 0.99 -3.97
C TYR A 11 15.25 1.70 -5.33
N ALA A 12 15.53 3.01 -5.34
CA ALA A 12 15.61 3.79 -6.57
C ALA A 12 16.79 3.36 -7.45
N ILE A 13 17.99 3.19 -6.88
CA ILE A 13 19.20 2.78 -7.60
C ILE A 13 18.98 1.40 -8.23
N VAL A 14 18.46 0.43 -7.48
CA VAL A 14 18.18 -0.91 -8.01
C VAL A 14 17.19 -0.85 -9.16
N LEU A 15 16.14 -0.02 -9.04
CA LEU A 15 15.16 0.16 -10.12
C LEU A 15 15.79 0.78 -11.37
N ILE A 16 16.65 1.78 -11.23
CA ILE A 16 17.39 2.37 -12.36
C ILE A 16 18.21 1.31 -13.08
N ILE A 17 18.94 0.46 -12.34
CA ILE A 17 19.74 -0.62 -12.95
C ILE A 17 18.81 -1.64 -13.62
N GLN A 18 17.70 -2.04 -12.99
CA GLN A 18 16.74 -2.99 -13.59
C GLN A 18 16.10 -2.43 -14.87
N LEU A 19 15.74 -1.14 -14.90
CA LEU A 19 15.25 -0.47 -16.11
C LEU A 19 16.33 -0.40 -17.18
N GLY A 20 17.57 -0.08 -16.80
CA GLY A 20 18.72 -0.11 -17.69
C GLY A 20 18.90 -1.50 -18.33
N CYS A 21 18.81 -2.57 -17.54
CA CYS A 21 18.85 -3.93 -18.06
C CYS A 21 17.71 -4.21 -19.04
N PHE A 22 16.47 -3.81 -18.71
CA PHE A 22 15.32 -3.98 -19.60
C PHE A 22 15.52 -3.29 -20.96
N PHE A 23 15.89 -2.00 -20.96
CA PHE A 23 16.04 -1.23 -22.21
C PHE A 23 17.26 -1.62 -23.03
N THR A 24 18.32 -2.16 -22.42
CA THR A 24 19.53 -2.62 -23.12
C THR A 24 19.47 -4.09 -23.52
N GLY A 25 18.43 -4.82 -23.12
CA GLY A 25 18.32 -6.27 -23.32
C GLY A 25 19.24 -7.11 -22.44
N LEU A 26 19.90 -6.51 -21.43
CA LEU A 26 20.72 -7.24 -20.47
C LEU A 26 19.84 -8.04 -19.49
N PRO A 27 20.36 -9.13 -18.90
CA PRO A 27 19.64 -9.88 -17.88
C PRO A 27 19.29 -8.99 -16.68
N ILE A 28 17.98 -8.73 -16.49
CA ILE A 28 17.50 -8.07 -15.27
C ILE A 28 17.82 -8.99 -14.08
N PHE A 29 18.44 -8.44 -13.04
CA PHE A 29 18.72 -9.16 -11.79
C PHE A 29 17.54 -9.02 -10.82
N ASN A 30 17.52 -9.87 -9.79
CA ASN A 30 16.46 -9.90 -8.78
C ASN A 30 15.04 -10.11 -9.38
N LYS A 31 14.90 -10.96 -10.40
CA LYS A 31 13.60 -11.23 -11.04
C LYS A 31 12.70 -12.08 -10.14
N ILE A 32 11.89 -11.43 -9.30
CA ILE A 32 10.85 -12.10 -8.49
C ILE A 32 9.52 -11.44 -8.81
N ASN A 33 8.56 -12.24 -9.31
CA ASN A 33 7.18 -11.80 -9.64
C ASN A 33 7.12 -10.47 -10.43
N ILE A 34 8.01 -10.32 -11.43
CA ILE A 34 8.02 -9.18 -12.35
C ILE A 34 7.19 -9.47 -13.60
N ASP A 35 6.72 -8.42 -14.26
CA ASP A 35 6.04 -8.51 -15.56
C ASP A 35 6.77 -7.63 -16.56
N ILE A 36 7.29 -8.25 -17.62
CA ILE A 36 8.04 -7.58 -18.70
C ILE A 36 7.42 -7.82 -20.07
N ASN A 37 6.29 -8.53 -20.13
CA ASN A 37 5.70 -9.00 -21.38
C ASN A 37 4.50 -8.16 -21.83
N HIS A 38 3.95 -7.32 -20.95
CA HIS A 38 2.73 -6.55 -21.21
C HIS A 38 2.95 -5.04 -21.04
N GLY A 39 3.66 -4.43 -22.00
CA GLY A 39 3.93 -2.99 -22.04
C GLY A 39 5.10 -2.58 -21.15
N PHE A 40 4.99 -1.43 -20.48
CA PHE A 40 6.04 -0.92 -19.58
C PHE A 40 6.35 -1.91 -18.45
N PRO A 41 7.64 -2.19 -18.14
CA PRO A 41 8.00 -3.25 -17.21
C PRO A 41 7.56 -2.95 -15.78
N ARG A 42 7.00 -3.96 -15.12
CA ARG A 42 6.65 -3.95 -13.70
C ARG A 42 7.77 -4.63 -12.92
N LEU A 43 8.61 -3.82 -12.29
CA LEU A 43 9.85 -4.25 -11.66
C LEU A 43 9.75 -4.21 -10.15
N ASN A 44 10.28 -5.25 -9.50
CA ASN A 44 10.17 -5.46 -8.07
C ASN A 44 11.19 -4.67 -7.26
N THR A 45 12.17 -3.99 -7.89
CA THR A 45 13.27 -3.30 -7.19
C THR A 45 13.91 -4.22 -6.14
N LEU A 46 13.87 -3.89 -4.85
CA LEU A 46 14.40 -4.70 -3.75
C LEU A 46 13.36 -5.61 -3.08
N GLY A 47 12.11 -5.60 -3.53
CA GLY A 47 11.02 -6.37 -2.92
C GLY A 47 10.68 -7.67 -3.62
N ALA A 48 9.67 -8.35 -3.09
CA ALA A 48 9.18 -9.63 -3.63
C ALA A 48 8.29 -9.46 -4.88
N GLU A 49 7.69 -8.29 -5.07
CA GLU A 49 6.87 -7.93 -6.23
C GLU A 49 6.75 -6.40 -6.31
N PRO A 50 6.41 -5.82 -7.47
CA PRO A 50 6.25 -4.37 -7.63
C PRO A 50 5.28 -3.73 -6.63
N SER A 51 4.17 -4.43 -6.32
CA SER A 51 3.15 -3.90 -5.42
C SER A 51 3.58 -3.88 -3.96
N TRP A 52 4.41 -4.84 -3.56
CA TRP A 52 5.01 -4.88 -2.24
C TRP A 52 5.98 -3.71 -2.09
N SER A 53 6.90 -3.54 -3.04
CA SER A 53 7.93 -2.49 -3.00
C SER A 53 7.34 -1.10 -2.90
N ALA A 54 6.33 -0.81 -3.72
CA ALA A 54 5.66 0.49 -3.71
C ALA A 54 4.98 0.80 -2.36
N ARG A 55 4.37 -0.20 -1.71
CA ARG A 55 3.77 -0.04 -0.38
C ARG A 55 4.83 0.21 0.70
N MET A 56 5.95 -0.52 0.64
CA MET A 56 7.04 -0.35 1.60
C MET A 56 7.64 1.05 1.53
N ILE A 57 7.92 1.58 0.33
CA ILE A 57 8.51 2.93 0.19
C ILE A 57 7.56 4.03 0.67
N VAL A 58 6.24 3.88 0.48
CA VAL A 58 5.23 4.83 0.99
C VAL A 58 5.26 4.85 2.51
N LEU A 59 5.24 3.68 3.14
CA LEU A 59 5.30 3.59 4.60
C LEU A 59 6.63 4.12 5.15
N MET A 60 7.75 3.80 4.50
CA MET A 60 9.07 4.29 4.88
C MET A 60 9.15 5.81 4.84
N LEU A 61 8.72 6.42 3.73
CA LEU A 61 8.70 7.88 3.60
C LEU A 61 7.75 8.51 4.63
N TYR A 62 6.56 7.93 4.84
CA TYR A 62 5.61 8.39 5.83
C TYR A 62 6.22 8.44 7.24
N VAL A 63 6.83 7.34 7.69
CA VAL A 63 7.46 7.29 9.03
C VAL A 63 8.69 8.20 9.11
N HIS A 64 9.46 8.35 8.04
CA HIS A 64 10.57 9.32 8.00
C HIS A 64 10.06 10.74 8.25
N ILE A 65 8.95 11.12 7.64
CA ILE A 65 8.34 12.45 7.81
C ILE A 65 7.77 12.62 9.21
N CYS A 66 7.09 11.62 9.76
CA CYS A 66 6.61 11.70 11.15
C CYS A 66 7.76 11.86 12.16
N LEU A 67 8.92 11.24 11.91
CA LEU A 67 10.12 11.44 12.75
C LEU A 67 10.70 12.84 12.58
N SER A 68 10.70 13.39 11.36
CA SER A 68 11.14 14.76 11.09
C SER A 68 10.24 15.79 11.76
N ASP A 69 8.92 15.63 11.64
CA ASP A 69 7.92 16.46 12.33
C ASP A 69 8.10 16.43 13.84
N TYR A 70 8.36 15.25 14.40
CA TYR A 70 8.64 15.10 15.83
C TYR A 70 9.90 15.87 16.24
N ALA A 71 11.01 15.70 15.50
CA ALA A 71 12.25 16.41 15.77
C ALA A 71 12.13 17.94 15.63
N LYS A 72 11.22 18.42 14.76
CA LYS A 72 10.95 19.85 14.55
C LYS A 72 9.90 20.43 15.51
N GLY A 73 9.07 19.59 16.13
CA GLY A 73 7.98 20.02 16.99
C GLY A 73 6.74 20.55 16.25
N TYR A 74 6.71 20.50 14.91
CA TYR A 74 5.57 20.91 14.09
C TYR A 74 5.44 20.05 12.83
N LYS A 75 4.24 20.04 12.24
CA LYS A 75 3.99 19.29 11.01
C LYS A 75 4.52 20.03 9.79
N GLN A 76 5.39 19.40 9.02
CA GLN A 76 5.96 19.99 7.83
C GLN A 76 4.96 20.05 6.67
N SER A 77 5.05 21.14 5.88
CA SER A 77 4.32 21.28 4.61
C SER A 77 4.99 20.49 3.47
N LEU A 78 4.26 20.23 2.38
CA LEU A 78 4.81 19.58 1.20
C LEU A 78 5.97 20.39 0.58
N ASN A 79 5.86 21.72 0.59
CA ASN A 79 6.87 22.62 0.05
C ASN A 79 8.17 22.54 0.85
N GLU A 80 8.06 22.59 2.17
CA GLU A 80 9.21 22.45 3.07
C GLU A 80 9.90 21.10 2.90
N LEU A 81 9.11 20.02 2.87
CA LEU A 81 9.61 18.67 2.63
C LEU A 81 10.38 18.56 1.31
N TYR A 82 9.83 19.12 0.23
CA TYR A 82 10.47 19.13 -1.08
C TYR A 82 11.79 19.90 -1.05
N HIS A 83 11.83 21.10 -0.49
CA HIS A 83 13.03 21.93 -0.48
C HIS A 83 14.17 21.33 0.36
N GLU A 84 13.86 20.73 1.49
CA GLU A 84 14.86 20.12 2.37
C GLU A 84 15.35 18.75 1.88
N ASN A 85 14.47 17.98 1.21
CA ASN A 85 14.73 16.58 0.90
C ASN A 85 14.51 16.26 -0.59
N LYS A 86 14.91 17.17 -1.50
CA LYS A 86 14.70 17.05 -2.96
C LYS A 86 15.06 15.67 -3.52
N LEU A 87 16.25 15.17 -3.18
CA LEU A 87 16.74 13.89 -3.69
C LEU A 87 15.91 12.71 -3.15
N LEU A 88 15.49 12.76 -1.89
CA LEU A 88 14.63 11.75 -1.27
C LEU A 88 13.26 11.70 -1.95
N ILE A 89 12.64 12.87 -2.19
CA ILE A 89 11.34 12.98 -2.85
C ILE A 89 11.45 12.51 -4.30
N PHE A 90 12.52 12.87 -5.01
CA PHE A 90 12.77 12.34 -6.35
C PHE A 90 12.91 10.82 -6.36
N ALA A 91 13.75 10.25 -5.48
CA ALA A 91 13.94 8.81 -5.38
C ALA A 91 12.63 8.07 -5.04
N PHE A 92 11.83 8.62 -4.14
CA PHE A 92 10.52 8.10 -3.79
C PHE A 92 9.56 8.12 -4.98
N LEU A 93 9.35 9.28 -5.60
CA LEU A 93 8.41 9.43 -6.72
C LEU A 93 8.83 8.58 -7.91
N PHE A 94 10.12 8.57 -8.23
CA PHE A 94 10.68 7.72 -9.26
C PHE A 94 10.37 6.24 -8.98
N THR A 95 10.67 5.76 -7.77
CA THR A 95 10.41 4.35 -7.43
C THR A 95 8.92 4.02 -7.44
N LEU A 96 8.09 4.92 -6.91
CA LEU A 96 6.65 4.75 -6.83
C LEU A 96 6.00 4.60 -8.21
N ILE A 97 6.42 5.42 -9.17
CA ILE A 97 5.86 5.46 -10.53
C ILE A 97 6.50 4.36 -11.40
N MET A 98 7.83 4.31 -11.44
CA MET A 98 8.56 3.50 -12.41
C MET A 98 8.62 2.01 -12.06
N CYS A 99 8.22 1.61 -10.84
CA CYS A 99 8.05 0.19 -10.53
C CYS A 99 6.79 -0.41 -11.19
N GLY A 100 5.88 0.41 -11.73
CA GLY A 100 4.70 -0.06 -12.46
C GLY A 100 3.65 -0.73 -11.57
N SER A 101 3.41 -0.18 -10.37
CA SER A 101 2.43 -0.72 -9.42
C SER A 101 1.21 0.18 -9.23
N THR A 102 0.05 -0.25 -9.76
CA THR A 102 -1.26 0.38 -9.53
C THR A 102 -1.57 0.54 -8.03
N THR A 103 -1.38 -0.51 -7.23
CA THR A 103 -1.62 -0.44 -5.78
C THR A 103 -0.68 0.58 -5.12
N GLY A 104 0.58 0.64 -5.58
CA GLY A 104 1.54 1.64 -5.12
C GLY A 104 1.04 3.06 -5.32
N LEU A 105 0.55 3.35 -6.52
CA LEU A 105 0.00 4.66 -6.85
C LEU A 105 -1.22 5.03 -5.97
N PHE A 106 -2.12 4.08 -5.67
CA PHE A 106 -3.21 4.32 -4.70
C PHE A 106 -2.69 4.68 -3.30
N PHE A 107 -1.68 3.98 -2.81
CA PHE A 107 -1.02 4.28 -1.53
C PHE A 107 -0.35 5.66 -1.54
N GLY A 108 0.35 6.00 -2.63
CA GLY A 108 0.97 7.31 -2.81
C GLY A 108 -0.05 8.44 -2.85
N ALA A 109 -1.13 8.28 -3.61
CA ALA A 109 -2.21 9.27 -3.72
C ALA A 109 -2.88 9.52 -2.36
N ILE A 110 -3.20 8.46 -1.61
CA ILE A 110 -3.75 8.60 -0.26
C ILE A 110 -2.73 9.26 0.67
N PHE A 111 -1.46 8.87 0.62
CA PHE A 111 -0.40 9.51 1.40
C PHE A 111 -0.29 11.02 1.13
N LEU A 112 -0.46 11.48 -0.10
CA LEU A 112 -0.45 12.92 -0.42
C LEU A 112 -1.59 13.70 0.27
N LEU A 113 -2.71 13.04 0.60
CA LEU A 113 -3.81 13.67 1.35
C LEU A 113 -3.35 14.19 2.73
N ARG A 114 -2.25 13.67 3.27
CA ARG A 114 -1.64 14.15 4.51
C ARG A 114 -1.28 15.64 4.44
N PHE A 115 -0.90 16.10 3.25
CA PHE A 115 -0.43 17.47 3.02
C PHE A 115 -1.53 18.40 2.51
N ILE A 116 -2.78 17.95 2.42
CA ILE A 116 -3.85 18.80 1.94
C ILE A 116 -4.15 19.89 2.98
N ASP A 117 -3.70 21.09 2.67
CA ASP A 117 -4.27 22.36 3.10
C ASP A 117 -4.67 23.17 1.85
N LEU A 118 -5.48 24.23 2.01
CA LEU A 118 -5.94 25.07 0.89
C LEU A 118 -4.79 25.59 0.01
N LYS A 119 -3.59 25.76 0.58
CA LYS A 119 -2.40 26.24 -0.12
C LYS A 119 -1.70 25.13 -0.91
N SER A 120 -1.81 23.89 -0.46
CA SER A 120 -1.16 22.70 -1.05
C SER A 120 -2.01 22.02 -2.12
N ILE A 121 -3.33 22.27 -2.16
CA ILE A 121 -4.22 21.73 -3.21
C ILE A 121 -3.68 22.07 -4.61
N PHE A 122 -3.24 23.31 -4.84
CA PHE A 122 -2.67 23.70 -6.13
C PHE A 122 -1.47 22.84 -6.53
N TYR A 123 -0.49 22.66 -5.63
CA TYR A 123 0.70 21.85 -5.91
C TYR A 123 0.37 20.37 -6.11
N ILE A 124 -0.58 19.82 -5.35
CA ILE A 124 -1.03 18.43 -5.48
C ILE A 124 -1.71 18.23 -6.85
N VAL A 125 -2.61 19.14 -7.26
CA VAL A 125 -3.30 19.06 -8.55
C VAL A 125 -2.31 19.17 -9.71
N VAL A 126 -1.40 20.15 -9.68
CA VAL A 126 -0.35 20.29 -10.71
C VAL A 126 0.53 19.04 -10.77
N GLY A 127 0.93 18.49 -9.61
CA GLY A 127 1.70 17.26 -9.53
C GLY A 127 0.97 16.07 -10.15
N LEU A 128 -0.32 15.89 -9.85
CA LEU A 128 -1.14 14.82 -10.43
C LEU A 128 -1.26 14.94 -11.95
N ILE A 129 -1.47 16.15 -12.48
CA ILE A 129 -1.54 16.41 -13.93
C ILE A 129 -0.22 16.06 -14.62
N LEU A 130 0.92 16.51 -14.06
CA LEU A 130 2.23 16.19 -14.62
C LEU A 130 2.48 14.68 -14.61
N ILE A 131 2.09 14.00 -13.54
CA ILE A 131 2.20 12.55 -13.41
C ILE A 131 1.35 11.84 -14.48
N THR A 132 0.11 12.30 -14.74
CA THR A 132 -0.72 11.70 -15.80
C THR A 132 -0.15 11.91 -17.19
N ILE A 133 0.41 13.09 -17.50
CA ILE A 133 1.07 13.35 -18.79
C ILE A 133 2.27 12.42 -18.99
N VAL A 134 3.12 12.28 -17.97
CA VAL A 134 4.26 11.36 -18.01
C VAL A 134 3.77 9.91 -18.15
N ALA A 135 2.73 9.54 -17.43
CA ALA A 135 2.17 8.19 -17.50
C ALA A 135 1.63 7.83 -18.88
N GLU A 136 0.95 8.76 -19.55
CA GLU A 136 0.49 8.59 -20.93
C GLU A 136 1.67 8.45 -21.89
N HIS A 137 2.70 9.30 -21.76
CA HIS A 137 3.88 9.24 -22.62
C HIS A 137 4.64 7.91 -22.54
N PHE A 138 4.73 7.32 -21.35
CA PHE A 138 5.40 6.03 -21.12
C PHE A 138 4.44 4.82 -21.20
N GLU A 139 3.19 5.01 -21.63
CA GLU A 139 2.16 3.97 -21.71
C GLU A 139 2.04 3.15 -20.42
N LEU A 140 2.10 3.82 -19.26
CA LEU A 140 2.06 3.17 -17.96
C LEU A 140 0.67 2.56 -17.73
N SER A 141 0.57 1.24 -17.93
CA SER A 141 -0.65 0.44 -17.72
C SER A 141 -1.24 0.57 -16.31
N SER A 142 -0.45 1.04 -15.34
CA SER A 142 -0.91 1.26 -13.98
C SER A 142 -1.96 2.38 -13.87
N PHE A 143 -1.88 3.44 -14.69
CA PHE A 143 -2.81 4.56 -14.64
C PHE A 143 -4.14 4.23 -15.31
N THR A 144 -4.10 3.62 -16.49
CA THR A 144 -5.31 3.14 -17.18
C THR A 144 -6.05 2.09 -16.35
N ARG A 145 -5.34 1.30 -15.53
CA ARG A 145 -5.95 0.43 -14.53
C ARG A 145 -6.67 1.19 -13.43
N ILE A 146 -6.12 2.28 -12.89
CA ILE A 146 -6.82 3.10 -11.88
C ILE A 146 -8.12 3.67 -12.45
N GLU A 147 -8.04 4.25 -13.64
CA GLU A 147 -9.18 4.87 -14.33
C GLU A 147 -10.36 3.90 -14.50
N LYS A 148 -10.08 2.66 -14.89
CA LYS A 148 -11.10 1.63 -15.08
C LYS A 148 -11.55 0.99 -13.75
N PHE A 149 -10.62 0.81 -12.82
CA PHE A 149 -10.88 0.06 -11.58
C PHE A 149 -11.75 0.82 -10.60
N VAL A 150 -11.59 2.15 -10.46
CA VAL A 150 -12.40 2.94 -9.52
C VAL A 150 -13.90 2.88 -9.87
N PRO A 151 -14.34 3.13 -11.12
CA PRO A 151 -15.74 2.94 -11.51
C PRO A 151 -16.21 1.50 -11.30
N ALA A 152 -15.41 0.49 -11.64
CA ALA A 152 -15.77 -0.90 -11.46
C ALA A 152 -16.01 -1.24 -9.98
N LEU A 153 -15.20 -0.72 -9.05
CA LEU A 153 -15.42 -0.89 -7.61
C LEU A 153 -16.74 -0.31 -7.14
N LEU A 154 -17.15 0.84 -7.68
CA LEU A 154 -18.41 1.50 -7.31
C LEU A 154 -19.65 0.70 -7.76
N THR A 155 -19.53 -0.16 -8.79
CA THR A 155 -20.62 -1.04 -9.20
C THR A 155 -20.91 -2.15 -8.19
N LEU A 156 -19.94 -2.49 -7.33
CA LEU A 156 -19.96 -3.66 -6.45
C LEU A 156 -20.24 -4.99 -7.16
N ASP A 157 -20.10 -5.02 -8.50
CA ASP A 157 -20.17 -6.24 -9.31
C ASP A 157 -18.81 -6.93 -9.32
N GLU A 158 -18.76 -8.09 -8.67
CA GLU A 158 -17.56 -8.91 -8.53
C GLU A 158 -16.95 -9.28 -9.90
N GLN A 159 -17.77 -9.58 -10.91
CA GLN A 159 -17.28 -9.95 -12.24
C GLN A 159 -16.71 -8.75 -12.99
N ALA A 160 -17.35 -7.58 -12.87
CA ALA A 160 -16.85 -6.33 -13.44
C ALA A 160 -15.48 -5.94 -12.83
N ILE A 161 -15.32 -6.12 -11.52
CA ILE A 161 -14.08 -5.84 -10.80
C ILE A 161 -12.95 -6.80 -11.24
N ILE A 162 -13.22 -8.11 -11.34
CA ILE A 162 -12.23 -9.13 -11.77
C ILE A 162 -11.73 -8.86 -13.19
N ARG A 163 -12.64 -8.56 -14.12
CA ARG A 163 -12.29 -8.30 -15.53
C ARG A 163 -11.42 -7.06 -15.70
N THR A 164 -11.62 -6.07 -14.84
CA THR A 164 -10.91 -4.80 -14.91
C THR A 164 -9.50 -4.88 -14.31
N ASP A 165 -9.37 -5.52 -13.15
CA ASP A 165 -8.07 -5.70 -12.50
C ASP A 165 -8.07 -6.94 -11.59
N GLY A 166 -7.57 -8.07 -12.09
CA GLY A 166 -7.46 -9.30 -11.29
C GLY A 166 -6.66 -9.15 -9.99
N SER A 167 -5.61 -8.30 -9.97
CA SER A 167 -4.78 -8.10 -8.77
C SER A 167 -5.49 -7.19 -7.75
N GLY A 168 -6.15 -6.13 -8.20
CA GLY A 168 -6.98 -5.30 -7.32
C GLY A 168 -8.18 -6.09 -6.77
N ALA A 169 -8.84 -6.84 -7.66
CA ALA A 169 -9.98 -7.68 -7.35
C ALA A 169 -9.64 -8.74 -6.29
N SER A 170 -8.49 -9.42 -6.40
CA SER A 170 -8.08 -10.46 -5.46
C SER A 170 -7.85 -9.96 -4.03
N ARG A 171 -7.79 -8.64 -3.81
CA ARG A 171 -7.65 -8.02 -2.49
C ARG A 171 -8.99 -7.54 -1.92
N ILE A 172 -9.92 -7.12 -2.79
CA ILE A 172 -11.17 -6.49 -2.38
C ILE A 172 -12.34 -7.47 -2.39
N ILE A 173 -12.47 -8.31 -3.42
CA ILE A 173 -13.60 -9.25 -3.55
C ILE A 173 -13.69 -10.22 -2.38
N PRO A 174 -12.58 -10.79 -1.87
CA PRO A 174 -12.66 -11.64 -0.70
C PRO A 174 -13.26 -10.96 0.53
N THR A 175 -12.96 -9.66 0.71
CA THR A 175 -13.57 -8.85 1.79
C THR A 175 -15.06 -8.64 1.56
N ILE A 176 -15.49 -8.40 0.31
CA ILE A 176 -16.90 -8.24 -0.05
C ILE A 176 -17.67 -9.54 0.22
N GLN A 177 -17.16 -10.68 -0.23
CA GLN A 177 -17.80 -11.99 -0.05
C GLN A 177 -17.87 -12.37 1.44
N ALA A 178 -16.78 -12.16 2.19
CA ALA A 178 -16.77 -12.37 3.63
C ALA A 178 -17.79 -11.49 4.36
N PHE A 179 -17.89 -10.21 3.99
CA PHE A 179 -18.89 -9.30 4.56
C PHE A 179 -20.33 -9.74 4.28
N LYS A 180 -20.61 -10.24 3.07
CA LYS A 180 -21.94 -10.79 2.71
C LYS A 180 -22.31 -12.04 3.51
N PHE A 181 -21.31 -12.81 3.94
CA PHE A 181 -21.51 -14.04 4.71
C PHE A 181 -21.76 -13.78 6.20
N ILE A 182 -21.06 -12.80 6.79
CA ILE A 182 -21.12 -12.52 8.23
C ILE A 182 -22.50 -12.00 8.64
N THR A 183 -23.14 -12.70 9.59
CA THR A 183 -24.43 -12.31 10.16
C THR A 183 -24.37 -12.32 11.69
N LEU A 184 -24.82 -11.25 12.36
CA LEU A 184 -24.75 -11.13 13.82
C LEU A 184 -25.69 -12.06 14.60
N ASN A 185 -26.64 -12.70 13.91
CA ASN A 185 -27.68 -13.55 14.51
C ASN A 185 -27.24 -15.01 14.73
N GLN A 186 -26.05 -15.40 14.26
CA GLN A 186 -25.53 -16.76 14.38
C GLN A 186 -24.44 -16.82 15.43
N PHE A 187 -24.45 -17.87 16.26
CA PHE A 187 -23.45 -18.07 17.32
C PHE A 187 -22.04 -18.20 16.73
N GLU A 188 -21.92 -18.87 15.59
CA GLU A 188 -20.68 -19.10 14.86
C GLU A 188 -20.04 -17.79 14.39
N SER A 189 -20.83 -16.75 14.12
CA SER A 189 -20.28 -15.42 13.82
C SER A 189 -19.60 -14.76 15.02
N TRP A 190 -19.95 -15.17 16.25
CA TRP A 190 -19.34 -14.66 17.48
C TRP A 190 -18.07 -15.42 17.85
N VAL A 191 -18.07 -16.74 17.71
CA VAL A 191 -17.00 -17.63 18.18
C VAL A 191 -16.09 -18.19 17.07
N GLY A 192 -16.52 -18.09 15.81
CA GLY A 192 -15.82 -18.59 14.63
C GLY A 192 -16.36 -19.94 14.15
N TYR A 193 -16.19 -20.18 12.84
CA TYR A 193 -16.56 -21.42 12.16
C TYR A 193 -15.42 -22.46 12.15
N GLY A 194 -14.22 -22.08 12.58
CA GLY A 194 -13.03 -22.93 12.59
C GLY A 194 -11.92 -22.45 11.65
N VAL A 195 -10.74 -23.05 11.80
CA VAL A 195 -9.54 -22.71 11.01
C VAL A 195 -9.81 -22.92 9.52
N ASP A 196 -9.43 -21.93 8.70
CA ASP A 196 -9.54 -21.93 7.24
C ASP A 196 -10.97 -22.07 6.67
N TYR A 197 -12.00 -21.87 7.50
CA TYR A 197 -13.39 -21.93 7.04
C TYR A 197 -13.71 -20.83 6.00
N ASP A 198 -13.07 -19.67 6.12
CA ASP A 198 -13.19 -18.57 5.16
C ASP A 198 -12.83 -18.95 3.71
N GLN A 199 -11.98 -19.95 3.50
CA GLN A 199 -11.67 -20.49 2.18
C GLN A 199 -12.85 -21.22 1.53
N SER A 200 -13.84 -21.67 2.32
CA SER A 200 -15.07 -22.28 1.82
C SER A 200 -16.14 -21.25 1.45
N VAL A 201 -16.04 -20.05 2.04
CA VAL A 201 -16.96 -18.93 1.83
C VAL A 201 -16.53 -18.08 0.64
N VAL A 202 -15.21 -17.89 0.49
CA VAL A 202 -14.65 -17.02 -0.53
C VAL A 202 -14.33 -17.81 -1.79
N HIS A 203 -14.78 -17.29 -2.93
CA HIS A 203 -14.51 -17.84 -4.25
C HIS A 203 -13.92 -16.76 -5.16
N PHE A 204 -12.65 -16.96 -5.54
CA PHE A 204 -11.97 -16.12 -6.52
C PHE A 204 -11.38 -16.99 -7.65
N PRO A 205 -11.58 -16.66 -8.93
CA PRO A 205 -11.08 -17.46 -10.04
C PRO A 205 -9.56 -17.66 -10.00
N GLY A 206 -9.10 -18.90 -10.03
CA GLY A 206 -7.68 -19.26 -10.23
C GLY A 206 -6.79 -19.17 -8.99
N ILE A 207 -7.29 -18.74 -7.82
CA ILE A 207 -6.53 -18.71 -6.56
C ILE A 207 -7.38 -19.13 -5.38
N LYS A 208 -6.77 -19.79 -4.39
CA LYS A 208 -7.38 -19.93 -3.05
C LYS A 208 -7.26 -18.59 -2.33
N ALA A 209 -8.40 -17.97 -2.04
CA ALA A 209 -8.47 -16.72 -1.31
C ALA A 209 -8.97 -16.96 0.13
N ASN A 210 -8.58 -16.07 1.03
CA ASN A 210 -9.07 -16.03 2.42
C ASN A 210 -10.13 -14.94 2.57
N GLY A 211 -10.76 -14.79 3.73
CA GLY A 211 -11.83 -13.83 4.03
C GLY A 211 -11.46 -12.35 3.94
N GLY A 212 -10.31 -12.00 3.36
CA GLY A 212 -9.82 -10.63 3.26
C GLY A 212 -9.75 -9.96 4.63
N LEU A 213 -10.25 -8.74 4.76
CA LEU A 213 -10.28 -7.98 6.01
C LEU A 213 -10.97 -8.72 7.19
N PHE A 214 -11.89 -9.64 6.88
CA PHE A 214 -12.73 -10.34 7.86
C PHE A 214 -12.38 -11.83 8.01
N SER A 215 -11.21 -12.27 7.53
CA SER A 215 -10.77 -13.68 7.66
C SER A 215 -10.79 -14.18 9.10
N LEU A 216 -10.24 -13.40 10.05
CA LEU A 216 -10.22 -13.80 11.47
C LEU A 216 -11.61 -13.80 12.08
N TRP A 217 -12.52 -12.97 11.59
CA TRP A 217 -13.92 -12.99 12.03
C TRP A 217 -14.55 -14.33 11.65
N ILE A 218 -14.47 -14.74 10.39
CA ILE A 218 -15.07 -15.99 9.94
C ILE A 218 -14.43 -17.18 10.68
N ASN A 219 -13.11 -17.20 10.78
CA ASN A 219 -12.39 -18.36 11.32
C ASN A 219 -12.44 -18.46 12.85
N HIS A 220 -12.36 -17.32 13.56
CA HIS A 220 -12.15 -17.26 15.01
C HIS A 220 -13.14 -16.34 15.75
N GLY A 221 -14.13 -15.79 15.06
CA GLY A 221 -15.19 -14.99 15.64
C GLY A 221 -14.87 -13.50 15.78
N VAL A 222 -15.92 -12.72 16.03
CA VAL A 222 -15.85 -11.25 16.12
C VAL A 222 -14.88 -10.78 17.20
N ILE A 223 -14.81 -11.49 18.34
CA ILE A 223 -13.97 -11.07 19.48
C ILE A 223 -12.50 -11.09 19.07
N VAL A 224 -12.05 -12.16 18.40
CA VAL A 224 -10.67 -12.30 17.94
C VAL A 224 -10.36 -11.26 16.86
N GLN A 225 -11.28 -11.02 15.92
CA GLN A 225 -11.11 -9.98 14.90
C GLN A 225 -10.94 -8.58 15.53
N LEU A 226 -11.78 -8.23 16.51
CA LEU A 226 -11.72 -6.94 17.19
C LEU A 226 -10.45 -6.78 18.01
N LEU A 227 -10.00 -7.82 18.72
CA LEU A 227 -8.73 -7.81 19.45
C LEU A 227 -7.55 -7.63 18.49
N TYR A 228 -7.56 -8.31 17.36
CA TYR A 228 -6.53 -8.18 16.33
C TYR A 228 -6.46 -6.75 15.77
N TRP A 229 -7.60 -6.16 15.41
CA TRP A 229 -7.65 -4.76 15.00
C TRP A 229 -7.22 -3.81 16.11
N TYR A 230 -7.68 -4.02 17.34
CA TYR A 230 -7.27 -3.23 18.48
C TYR A 230 -5.74 -3.21 18.63
N ILE A 231 -5.08 -4.37 18.57
CA ILE A 231 -3.62 -4.44 18.65
C ILE A 231 -2.97 -3.65 17.51
N ILE A 232 -3.39 -3.86 16.25
CA ILE A 232 -2.80 -3.15 15.11
C ILE A 232 -2.99 -1.64 15.24
N PHE A 233 -4.20 -1.18 15.51
CA PHE A 233 -4.48 0.25 15.65
C PHE A 233 -3.80 0.85 16.88
N SER A 234 -3.71 0.11 17.99
CA SER A 234 -2.98 0.55 19.18
C SER A 234 -1.51 0.79 18.89
N ILE A 235 -0.89 -0.02 18.01
CA ILE A 235 0.51 0.13 17.59
C ILE A 235 0.64 1.24 16.55
N CYS A 236 -0.22 1.26 15.53
CA CYS A 236 -0.07 2.15 14.38
C CYS A 236 -0.55 3.58 14.64
N THR A 237 -1.36 3.83 15.68
CA THR A 237 -1.87 5.18 15.93
C THR A 237 -0.76 6.13 16.38
N ILE A 238 -0.60 7.23 15.63
CA ILE A 238 0.19 8.41 16.00
C ILE A 238 -0.77 9.55 16.38
N LYS A 239 -0.57 10.16 17.54
CA LYS A 239 -1.46 11.24 18.04
C LYS A 239 -1.52 12.39 17.04
N LYS A 240 -2.74 12.88 16.77
CA LYS A 240 -3.02 13.98 15.81
C LYS A 240 -2.61 13.68 14.36
N GLU A 241 -2.34 12.42 13.99
CA GLU A 241 -1.95 12.01 12.64
C GLU A 241 -2.91 10.96 12.06
N TRP A 242 -4.01 11.42 11.46
CA TRP A 242 -5.04 10.54 10.86
C TRP A 242 -4.49 9.62 9.77
N MET A 243 -3.45 10.07 9.04
CA MET A 243 -2.80 9.30 7.98
C MET A 243 -2.24 7.96 8.49
N SER A 244 -1.85 7.89 9.77
CA SER A 244 -1.35 6.64 10.38
C SER A 244 -2.42 5.55 10.36
N ILE A 245 -3.66 5.91 10.71
CA ILE A 245 -4.81 5.01 10.73
C ILE A 245 -5.23 4.66 9.32
N ALA A 246 -5.25 5.65 8.40
CA ALA A 246 -5.58 5.41 7.00
C ALA A 246 -4.64 4.38 6.36
N LEU A 247 -3.31 4.54 6.55
CA LEU A 247 -2.32 3.57 6.08
C LEU A 247 -2.52 2.20 6.74
N ALA A 248 -2.78 2.14 8.04
CA ALA A 248 -3.05 0.87 8.71
C ALA A 248 -4.25 0.13 8.09
N ILE A 249 -5.38 0.82 7.85
CA ILE A 249 -6.54 0.27 7.17
C ILE A 249 -6.17 -0.23 5.77
N MET A 250 -5.44 0.57 5.00
CA MET A 250 -5.02 0.20 3.64
C MET A 250 -4.12 -1.04 3.61
N PHE A 251 -3.20 -1.19 4.58
CA PHE A 251 -2.40 -2.40 4.70
C PHE A 251 -3.27 -3.61 5.01
N ILE A 252 -4.16 -3.50 6.01
CA ILE A 252 -5.06 -4.61 6.39
C ILE A 252 -5.95 -5.01 5.21
N ALA A 253 -6.63 -4.04 4.57
CA ALA A 253 -7.50 -4.26 3.43
C ALA A 253 -6.74 -4.68 2.16
N GLY A 254 -5.47 -4.29 2.01
CA GLY A 254 -4.60 -4.60 0.87
C GLY A 254 -4.05 -6.03 0.85
N GLY A 255 -4.64 -6.95 1.62
CA GLY A 255 -4.30 -8.37 1.62
C GLY A 255 -3.24 -8.78 2.66
N VAL A 256 -3.22 -8.16 3.84
CA VAL A 256 -2.28 -8.52 4.92
C VAL A 256 -2.36 -9.99 5.34
N LEU A 257 -3.53 -10.63 5.23
CA LEU A 257 -3.68 -12.06 5.55
C LEU A 257 -3.15 -12.98 4.43
N ILE A 258 -2.89 -12.44 3.24
CA ILE A 258 -2.18 -13.14 2.15
C ILE A 258 -0.67 -12.91 2.30
N ASN A 259 -0.25 -11.81 2.92
CA ASN A 259 1.16 -11.41 3.02
C ASN A 259 1.48 -10.81 4.40
N VAL A 260 1.71 -11.72 5.34
CA VAL A 260 2.06 -11.46 6.74
C VAL A 260 3.33 -10.61 6.88
N GLN A 261 4.25 -10.67 5.91
CA GLN A 261 5.49 -9.88 5.92
C GLN A 261 5.22 -8.37 5.88
N MET A 262 4.21 -7.92 5.11
CA MET A 262 3.86 -6.50 5.06
C MET A 262 3.25 -6.00 6.36
N LEU A 263 2.47 -6.83 7.04
CA LEU A 263 1.93 -6.50 8.35
C LEU A 263 3.07 -6.33 9.36
N TRP A 264 4.00 -7.28 9.40
CA TRP A 264 5.15 -7.17 10.30
C TRP A 264 5.96 -5.93 10.01
N PHE A 265 6.19 -5.61 8.74
CA PHE A 265 6.90 -4.38 8.37
C PHE A 265 6.15 -3.13 8.84
N LEU A 266 4.82 -3.07 8.65
CA LEU A 266 3.96 -2.01 9.18
C LEU A 266 4.15 -1.84 10.70
N LEU A 267 3.97 -2.92 11.44
CA LEU A 267 4.05 -2.93 12.90
C LEU A 267 5.45 -2.53 13.39
N MET A 268 6.51 -3.05 12.77
CA MET A 268 7.89 -2.70 13.12
C MET A 268 8.20 -1.22 12.89
N MET A 269 7.74 -0.64 11.78
CA MET A 269 7.97 0.77 11.47
C MET A 269 7.28 1.68 12.49
N PHE A 270 6.02 1.40 12.85
CA PHE A 270 5.30 2.17 13.86
C PHE A 270 5.82 1.94 15.29
N ALA A 271 6.18 0.70 15.64
CA ALA A 271 6.82 0.40 16.92
C ALA A 271 8.16 1.14 17.07
N THR A 272 8.96 1.18 16.00
CA THR A 272 10.23 1.91 15.97
C THR A 272 10.01 3.42 16.14
N TYR A 273 9.02 3.99 15.44
CA TYR A 273 8.62 5.38 15.64
C TYR A 273 8.30 5.65 17.12
N LYS A 274 7.43 4.84 17.72
CA LYS A 274 7.03 5.00 19.12
C LYS A 274 8.20 4.91 20.07
N TYR A 275 9.05 3.91 19.91
CA TYR A 275 10.25 3.72 20.72
C TYR A 275 11.20 4.93 20.68
N ILE A 276 11.37 5.55 19.51
CA ILE A 276 12.18 6.76 19.37
C ILE A 276 11.49 7.94 20.09
N THR A 277 10.20 8.16 19.83
CA THR A 277 9.46 9.30 20.40
C THR A 277 9.13 9.17 21.89
N SER A 278 9.20 7.96 22.47
CA SER A 278 8.96 7.73 23.89
C SER A 278 10.20 7.94 24.76
N LYS A 279 11.40 7.92 24.16
CA LYS A 279 12.68 7.94 24.88
C LYS A 279 13.22 9.35 25.18
N GLU A 280 12.51 10.40 24.78
CA GLU A 280 12.87 11.79 25.09
C GLU A 280 12.01 12.39 26.23
N TYR A 281 11.50 11.54 27.12
CA TYR A 281 10.94 11.92 28.43
C TYR A 281 11.75 11.32 29.56
#